data_AF-A0A0N1BPZ9-F1
#
_entry.id   AF-A0A0N1BPZ9-F1
#
_cell.length_a   1.000
_cell.length_b   1.000
_cell.length_c   1.000
_cell.angle_alpha   90.00
_cell.angle_beta   90.00
_cell.angle_gamma   90.00
#
_symmetry.space_group_name_H-M   'P 1'
#
loop_
_entity.id
_entity.type
_entity.pdbx_description
1 polymer ?
#
loop_
_entity_poly.entity_id
_entity_poly.type
_entity_poly.pdbx_seq_one_letter_code
_entity_poly.pdbx_strand_id
1 'polypeptide(L)' 'MVEGLGQELTGRVLDDELLGSAFAGWFRRLETVRRRACPLGGEENLWWLSRSHRNFHWLCLPLASDGQRVDKLLMCIDWT' A
#
# COMPACT_ATOMS: atom_id res chain seq x y z
N MET A 1 -6.40 -15.70 -10.57
CA MET A 1 -7.42 -14.66 -10.37
C MET A 1 -7.18 -14.15 -8.97
N VAL A 2 -6.60 -12.96 -8.80
CA VAL A 2 -6.24 -12.48 -7.45
C VAL A 2 -7.51 -11.98 -6.78
N GLU A 3 -8.10 -12.82 -5.93
CA GLU A 3 -9.21 -12.45 -5.05
C GLU A 3 -8.67 -11.51 -3.97
N GLY A 4 -9.14 -10.26 -3.96
CA GLY A 4 -8.64 -9.23 -3.03
C GLY A 4 -8.82 -7.78 -3.50
N LEU A 5 -9.21 -7.56 -4.76
CA LEU A 5 -9.54 -6.22 -5.27
C LEU A 5 -10.74 -5.64 -4.51
N GLY A 6 -10.53 -4.53 -3.79
CA GLY A 6 -11.57 -3.83 -3.03
C GLY A 6 -11.90 -4.42 -1.65
N GLN A 7 -11.07 -5.32 -1.12
CA GLN A 7 -11.25 -5.87 0.23
C GLN A 7 -10.41 -5.14 1.26
N GLU A 8 -10.88 -5.12 2.50
CA GLU A 8 -10.07 -4.73 3.65
C GLU A 8 -8.87 -5.68 3.79
N LEU A 9 -7.65 -5.14 3.70
CA LEU A 9 -6.41 -5.89 3.83
C LEU A 9 -5.86 -5.89 5.26
N THR A 10 -6.62 -5.36 6.23
CA THR A 10 -6.22 -5.31 7.64
C THR A 10 -5.92 -6.72 8.15
N GLY A 11 -4.73 -6.90 8.73
CA GLY A 11 -4.28 -8.19 9.25
C GLY A 11 -3.85 -9.21 8.20
N ARG A 12 -3.90 -8.87 6.90
CA ARG A 12 -3.27 -9.67 5.85
C ARG A 12 -1.81 -9.25 5.68
N VAL A 13 -0.96 -10.23 5.45
CA VAL A 13 0.43 -9.98 5.07
C VAL A 13 0.40 -9.50 3.62
N LEU A 14 0.88 -8.28 3.38
CA LEU A 14 1.26 -7.89 2.03
C LEU A 14 2.47 -8.75 1.68
N ASP A 15 2.32 -9.64 0.71
CA ASP A 15 3.37 -10.56 0.28
C ASP A 15 3.55 -10.52 -1.24
N ASP A 16 4.54 -11.29 -1.69
CA ASP A 16 4.85 -11.43 -3.12
C ASP A 16 3.68 -12.04 -3.91
N GLU A 17 2.76 -12.80 -3.29
CA GLU A 17 1.61 -13.34 -4.02
C GLU A 17 0.60 -12.23 -4.38
N LEU A 18 0.39 -11.26 -3.50
CA LEU A 18 -0.53 -10.14 -3.74
C LEU A 18 0.10 -9.02 -4.61
N LEU A 19 1.35 -8.65 -4.32
CA LEU A 19 2.00 -7.49 -4.93
C LEU A 19 3.06 -7.86 -5.96
N GLY A 20 3.49 -9.12 -6.02
CA GLY A 20 4.51 -9.60 -6.96
C GLY A 20 5.72 -8.69 -7.01
N SER A 21 6.18 -8.41 -8.23
CA SER A 21 7.32 -7.52 -8.48
C SER A 21 7.15 -6.08 -7.96
N ALA A 22 5.94 -5.64 -7.60
CA ALA A 22 5.72 -4.33 -6.99
C ALA A 22 5.98 -4.32 -5.48
N PHE A 23 6.12 -5.48 -4.82
CA PHE A 23 6.29 -5.59 -3.37
C PHE A 23 7.47 -4.77 -2.83
N ALA A 24 8.65 -4.87 -3.46
CA ALA A 24 9.84 -4.12 -3.04
C ALA A 24 9.63 -2.60 -3.09
N GLY A 25 8.90 -2.11 -4.11
CA GLY A 25 8.55 -0.70 -4.22
C GLY A 25 7.62 -0.25 -3.11
N TRP A 26 6.59 -1.04 -2.83
CA TRP A 26 5.65 -0.79 -1.74
C TRP A 26 6.31 -0.80 -0.37
N PHE A 27 7.15 -1.78 -0.09
CA PHE A 27 7.87 -1.87 1.18
C PHE A 27 8.70 -0.61 1.45
N ARG A 28 9.41 -0.09 0.45
CA ARG A 28 10.19 1.15 0.58
C ARG A 28 9.33 2.39 0.86
N ARG A 29 8.14 2.48 0.26
CA ARG A 29 7.18 3.57 0.50
C ARG A 29 6.64 3.50 1.93
N LEU A 30 6.23 2.32 2.37
CA LEU A 30 5.74 2.08 3.75
C LEU A 30 6.83 2.39 4.78
N GLU A 31 8.07 1.99 4.52
CA GLU A 31 9.20 2.33 5.39
C GLU A 31 9.42 3.85 5.48
N THR A 32 9.25 4.57 4.37
CA THR A 32 9.37 6.03 4.34
C THR A 32 8.31 6.69 5.22
N VAL A 33 7.05 6.24 5.15
CA VAL A 33 5.96 6.72 6.01
C VAL A 33 6.30 6.48 7.48
N ARG A 34 6.74 5.26 7.82
CA ARG A 34 7.12 4.89 9.19
C ARG A 34 8.25 5.77 9.73
N ARG A 35 9.32 5.97 8.94
CA ARG A 35 10.49 6.74 9.36
C ARG A 35 10.20 8.23 9.51
N ARG A 36 9.30 8.78 8.68
CA ARG A 36 8.96 10.21 8.68
C ARG A 36 7.79 10.55 9.58
N ALA A 37 6.99 9.57 9.99
CA ALA A 37 5.72 9.77 10.69
C ALA A 37 4.78 10.74 9.96
N CYS A 38 4.84 10.76 8.62
CA CYS A 38 4.03 11.63 7.77
C CYS A 38 3.27 10.80 6.72
N PRO A 39 2.02 11.19 6.38
CA PRO A 39 1.29 10.60 5.26
C PRO A 39 2.08 10.62 3.95
N LEU A 40 1.86 9.60 3.12
CA LEU A 40 2.37 9.54 1.75
C LEU A 40 1.27 9.03 0.82
N GLY A 41 1.12 9.65 -0.35
CA GLY A 41 0.17 9.21 -1.37
C GLY A 41 0.72 9.35 -2.77
N GLY A 42 0.01 8.79 -3.74
CA GLY A 42 0.36 8.88 -5.14
C GLY A 42 -0.64 8.21 -6.07
N GLU A 43 -0.28 8.18 -7.35
CA GLU A 43 -0.96 7.45 -8.40
C GLU A 43 0.04 6.48 -9.03
N GLU A 44 -0.38 5.27 -9.33
CA GLU A 44 0.42 4.29 -10.07
C GLU A 44 -0.50 3.39 -10.90
N ASN A 45 0.06 2.63 -11.84
CA ASN A 45 -0.70 1.69 -12.65
C ASN A 45 -0.41 0.24 -12.25
N LEU A 46 -1.31 -0.68 -12.60
CA LEU A 46 -1.20 -2.11 -12.28
C LEU A 46 -0.24 -2.88 -13.21
N TRP A 47 0.93 -2.32 -13.51
CA TRP A 47 1.89 -2.95 -14.44
C TRP A 47 2.26 -4.38 -14.01
N TRP A 48 2.39 -4.64 -12.70
CA TRP A 48 2.76 -5.96 -12.17
C TRP A 48 1.66 -7.02 -12.28
N LEU A 49 0.42 -6.62 -12.59
CA LEU A 49 -0.69 -7.53 -12.89
C LEU A 49 -1.01 -7.58 -14.38
N SER A 50 -0.09 -7.12 -15.25
CA SER A 50 -0.32 -6.96 -16.70
C SER A 50 -1.54 -6.10 -17.02
N ARG A 51 -1.88 -5.14 -16.15
CA ARG A 51 -3.03 -4.21 -16.27
C ARG A 51 -2.56 -2.76 -16.23
N SER A 52 -1.46 -2.44 -16.93
CA SER A 52 -0.87 -1.09 -16.98
C SER A 52 -1.80 0.00 -17.53
N HIS A 53 -2.90 -0.38 -18.19
CA HIS A 53 -3.96 0.54 -18.64
C HIS A 53 -4.90 0.99 -17.50
N ARG A 54 -4.79 0.42 -16.30
CA ARG A 54 -5.54 0.81 -15.12
C ARG A 54 -4.64 1.52 -14.13
N ASN A 55 -5.03 2.73 -13.77
CA ASN A 55 -4.41 3.48 -12.70
C ASN A 55 -5.17 3.26 -11.39
N PHE A 56 -4.51 3.53 -10.28
CA PHE A 56 -5.12 3.60 -8.97
C PHE A 56 -4.45 4.71 -8.18
N HIS A 57 -5.24 5.35 -7.32
CA HIS A 57 -4.73 6.27 -6.32
C HIS A 57 -4.50 5.51 -5.03
N TRP A 58 -3.48 5.95 -4.27
CA TRP A 58 -3.18 5.35 -2.99
C TRP A 58 -2.78 6.39 -1.95
N LEU A 59 -3.10 6.09 -0.69
CA LEU A 59 -2.73 6.87 0.47
C LEU A 59 -2.30 5.94 1.60
N CYS A 60 -1.14 6.22 2.17
CA CYS A 60 -0.58 5.55 3.34
C CYS A 60 -0.57 6.53 4.53
N LEU A 61 -1.25 6.16 5.62
CA LEU A 61 -1.32 6.96 6.84
C LEU A 61 -0.50 6.30 7.96
N PRO A 62 0.36 7.07 8.66
CA PRO A 62 1.03 6.60 9.87
C PRO A 62 -0.01 6.48 10.98
N LEU A 63 -0.14 5.28 11.54
CA LEU A 63 -0.95 5.05 12.73
C LEU A 63 -0.03 4.70 13.90
N ALA A 64 -0.24 5.36 15.03
CA ALA A 64 0.50 5.13 16.24
C ALA A 64 -0.47 5.14 17.42
N SER A 65 -0.45 4.09 18.26
CA SER A 65 -1.27 4.06 19.48
C SER A 65 -0.76 5.01 20.55
N ASP A 66 0.55 5.32 20.54
CA ASP A 66 1.22 6.21 21.49
C ASP A 66 1.45 7.62 20.91
N GLY A 67 1.01 7.88 19.68
CA GLY A 67 1.22 9.15 18.97
C GLY A 67 2.68 9.45 18.58
N GLN A 68 3.61 8.52 18.77
CA GLN A 68 5.05 8.73 18.59
C GLN A 68 5.72 7.64 17.76
N ARG A 69 5.30 6.39 17.92
CA ARG A 69 5.88 5.21 17.27
C ARG A 69 4.87 4.64 16.29
N VAL A 70 5.14 4.81 15.01
CA VAL A 70 4.36 4.20 13.94
C VAL A 70 4.64 2.71 13.90
N ASP A 71 3.71 1.92 14.42
CA ASP A 71 3.71 0.46 14.38
C ASP A 71 2.67 -0.10 13.38
N LYS A 72 1.74 0.76 12.94
CA LYS A 72 0.66 0.42 12.03
C LYS A 72 0.57 1.42 10.88
N LEU A 73 0.15 0.95 9.72
CA LEU A 73 -0.08 1.76 8.53
C LEU A 73 -1.46 1.45 7.99
N LEU A 74 -2.21 2.50 7.60
CA LEU A 74 -3.45 2.34 6.83
C LEU A 74 -3.17 2.65 5.37
N MET A 75 -3.50 1.73 4.49
CA MET A 75 -3.39 1.90 3.04
C MET A 75 -4.79 1.92 2.42
N CYS A 76 -5.11 3.02 1.74
CA CYS A 76 -6.32 3.15 0.93
C CYS A 76 -5.94 3.06 -0.55
N ILE A 77 -6.75 2.36 -1.35
CA ILE A 77 -6.60 2.26 -2.80
C ILE A 77 -7.95 2.60 -3.44
N ASP A 78 -7.96 3.53 -4.37
CA ASP A 78 -9.15 3.88 -5.16
C ASP A 78 -8.91 3.69 -6.66
N TRP A 79 -9.94 3.21 -7.35
CA TRP A 79 -9.92 2.84 -8.76
C TRP A 79 -10.80 3.79 -9.57
N THR A 80 -10.25 4.39 -10.61
CA THR A 80 -11.00 5.12 -11.63
C THR A 80 -11.32 4.27 -12.85
#